data_AF-A0A8H4VCE8-F1
#
_entry.id   AF-A0A8H4VCE8-F1
#
_cell.length_a   1.000
_cell.length_b   1.000
_cell.length_c   1.000
_cell.angle_alpha   90.00
_cell.angle_beta   90.00
_cell.angle_gamma   90.00
#
_symmetry.space_group_name_H-M   'P 1'
#
loop_
_entity.id
_entity.type
_entity.pdbx_description
1 polymer ?
#
loop_
_entity_poly.entity_id
_entity_poly.type
_entity_poly.pdbx_seq_one_letter_code
_entity_poly.pdbx_strand_id
1 'polypeptide(L)'
;MATPYRFNISAADTGLLKIKQDDAAATRVTELLQQDLENHHVYFNDSGFHNHIAHQLLTLYGTGSTAQGLSQAYEQNKSYQLPARKASTSTADSLSNWSANAGPLLGNDAHYADFLLYFQRAIDENGWQAVVASHLLGDSPACLDMLGRLCAGFYHPAIQLMYGIEWEQPALVAEALAQAAVHDARVADLMSEVDEAAKLRDEVAVQSLPALLEGIREQQPKLAGSARWEDPNRIFDGVLARARPEAVALLAGIRVRPEELEEKTAEMIHTAAYVAAAASWNPPYTPKYDFFLLHHLTASPSS
;
A
#
# COMPACT_ATOMS: atom_id res chain seq x y z
N MET A 1 -23.79 -2.85 9.75
CA MET A 1 -23.25 -2.06 8.62
C MET A 1 -21.87 -1.58 9.01
N ALA A 2 -20.94 -1.58 8.07
CA ALA A 2 -19.59 -1.09 8.30
C ALA A 2 -19.63 0.43 8.50
N THR A 3 -18.77 0.94 9.38
CA THR A 3 -18.56 2.37 9.62
C THR A 3 -17.06 2.64 9.69
N PRO A 4 -16.61 3.89 9.79
CA PRO A 4 -15.19 4.19 9.99
C PRO A 4 -14.63 3.65 11.31
N TYR A 5 -15.49 3.24 12.23
CA TYR A 5 -15.12 2.75 13.56
C TYR A 5 -15.39 1.25 13.75
N ARG A 6 -16.11 0.63 12.81
CA ARG A 6 -16.60 -0.74 12.95
C ARG A 6 -16.53 -1.51 11.64
N PHE A 7 -15.89 -2.67 11.70
CA PHE A 7 -15.93 -3.66 10.64
C PHE A 7 -17.28 -4.37 10.57
N ASN A 8 -17.65 -4.81 9.38
CA ASN A 8 -18.81 -5.66 9.14
C ASN A 8 -18.65 -6.40 7.81
N ILE A 9 -18.11 -7.61 7.87
CA ILE A 9 -17.97 -8.52 6.73
C ILE A 9 -19.14 -9.50 6.73
N SER A 10 -19.77 -9.70 5.57
CA SER A 10 -20.87 -10.66 5.40
C SER A 10 -20.40 -11.90 4.63
N ALA A 11 -21.07 -13.03 4.82
CA ALA A 11 -20.77 -14.27 4.08
C ALA A 11 -20.92 -14.13 2.54
N ALA A 12 -21.68 -13.13 2.07
CA ALA A 12 -21.84 -12.81 0.66
C ALA A 12 -20.69 -11.97 0.09
N ASP A 13 -20.02 -11.21 0.96
CA ASP A 13 -18.92 -10.33 0.59
C ASP A 13 -17.60 -11.08 0.73
N THR A 14 -17.08 -11.60 -0.37
CA THR A 14 -15.94 -12.54 -0.39
C THR A 14 -14.80 -12.04 -1.28
N GLY A 15 -14.70 -10.71 -1.42
CA GLY A 15 -13.73 -10.05 -2.28
C GLY A 15 -13.93 -10.40 -3.76
N LEU A 16 -12.86 -10.34 -4.54
CA LEU A 16 -12.87 -10.52 -6.00
C LEU A 16 -12.93 -12.00 -6.41
N LEU A 17 -12.46 -12.93 -5.58
CA LEU A 17 -12.47 -14.36 -5.88
C LEU A 17 -13.87 -15.00 -5.82
N LYS A 18 -14.81 -14.36 -5.13
CA LYS A 18 -16.21 -14.83 -4.96
C LYS A 18 -16.31 -16.28 -4.45
N ILE A 19 -15.34 -16.72 -3.63
CA ILE A 19 -15.36 -18.04 -2.99
C ILE A 19 -16.40 -18.01 -1.87
N LYS A 20 -17.34 -18.96 -1.88
CA LYS A 20 -18.41 -19.03 -0.86
C LYS A 20 -17.83 -19.14 0.55
N GLN A 21 -18.40 -18.37 1.46
CA GLN A 21 -18.11 -18.39 2.89
C GLN A 21 -19.38 -18.62 3.72
N ASP A 22 -19.20 -18.97 5.00
CA ASP A 22 -20.29 -19.12 5.95
C ASP A 22 -20.35 -17.97 6.97
N ASP A 23 -21.49 -17.85 7.66
CA ASP A 23 -21.72 -16.79 8.65
C ASP A 23 -20.75 -16.86 9.84
N ALA A 24 -20.23 -18.05 10.16
CA ALA A 24 -19.29 -18.23 11.26
C ALA A 24 -17.92 -17.63 10.92
N ALA A 25 -17.41 -17.87 9.71
CA ALA A 25 -16.17 -17.27 9.22
C ALA A 25 -16.33 -15.75 9.05
N ALA A 26 -17.46 -15.28 8.50
CA ALA A 26 -17.75 -13.85 8.32
C ALA A 26 -17.84 -13.09 9.65
N THR A 27 -18.54 -13.66 10.64
CA THR A 27 -18.59 -13.12 12.00
C THR A 27 -17.19 -13.07 12.61
N ARG A 28 -16.43 -14.16 12.45
CA ARG A 28 -15.11 -14.25 13.07
C ARG A 28 -14.10 -13.29 12.46
N VAL A 29 -14.04 -13.15 11.14
CA VAL A 29 -13.15 -12.17 10.50
C VAL A 29 -13.50 -10.75 10.91
N THR A 30 -14.79 -10.43 11.04
CA THR A 30 -15.28 -9.13 11.53
C THR A 30 -14.76 -8.83 12.95
N GLU A 31 -14.91 -9.79 13.87
CA GLU A 31 -14.43 -9.64 15.25
C GLU A 31 -12.91 -9.46 15.33
N LEU A 32 -12.16 -10.19 14.51
CA LEU A 32 -10.70 -10.17 14.53
C LEU A 32 -10.14 -8.87 13.94
N LEU A 33 -10.73 -8.37 12.85
CA LEU A 33 -10.40 -7.05 12.29
C LEU A 33 -10.71 -5.93 13.30
N GLN A 34 -11.85 -6.02 14.00
CA GLN A 34 -12.17 -5.07 15.06
C GLN A 34 -11.14 -5.10 16.20
N GLN A 35 -10.73 -6.29 16.62
CA GLN A 35 -9.68 -6.43 17.65
C GLN A 35 -8.34 -5.88 17.18
N ASP A 36 -7.99 -6.02 15.90
CA ASP A 36 -6.76 -5.45 15.35
C ASP A 36 -6.77 -3.92 15.42
N LEU A 37 -7.83 -3.30 14.89
CA LEU A 37 -8.05 -1.84 14.93
C LEU A 37 -7.99 -1.27 16.36
N GLU A 38 -8.58 -1.97 17.33
CA GLU A 38 -8.68 -1.48 18.71
C GLU A 38 -7.39 -1.67 19.53
N ASN A 39 -6.62 -2.71 19.23
CA ASN A 39 -5.52 -3.13 20.11
C ASN A 39 -4.12 -2.97 19.51
N HIS A 40 -3.99 -2.83 18.20
CA HIS A 40 -2.70 -2.77 17.54
C HIS A 40 -2.45 -1.47 16.79
N HIS A 41 -1.18 -1.08 16.77
CA HIS A 41 -0.69 -0.05 15.87
C HIS A 41 -0.57 -0.63 14.45
N VAL A 42 -0.45 0.26 13.47
CA VAL A 42 -0.16 -0.13 12.09
C VAL A 42 1.28 -0.65 11.87
N TYR A 43 2.10 -0.63 12.93
CA TYR A 43 3.46 -1.13 12.94
C TYR A 43 3.62 -2.18 14.04
N PHE A 44 4.52 -3.15 13.85
CA PHE A 44 4.87 -4.14 14.85
C PHE A 44 6.20 -3.87 15.56
N ASN A 45 6.98 -2.87 15.12
CA ASN A 45 8.19 -2.45 15.80
C ASN A 45 8.49 -0.96 15.59
N ASP A 46 9.45 -0.45 16.36
CA ASP A 46 9.89 0.95 16.29
C ASP A 46 10.73 1.25 15.03
N SER A 47 11.02 0.25 14.20
CA SER A 47 11.64 0.42 12.88
C SER A 47 10.63 0.68 11.77
N GLY A 48 9.32 0.76 12.10
CA GLY A 48 8.25 1.03 11.15
C GLY A 48 7.87 -0.15 10.28
N PHE A 49 8.09 -1.39 10.72
CA PHE A 49 7.63 -2.58 10.00
C PHE A 49 6.14 -2.79 10.24
N HIS A 50 5.42 -3.16 9.19
CA HIS A 50 3.96 -3.05 9.10
C HIS A 50 3.20 -4.23 9.71
N ASN A 51 2.10 -3.93 10.39
CA ASN A 51 1.12 -4.92 10.81
C ASN A 51 0.46 -5.55 9.57
N HIS A 52 0.51 -6.88 9.47
CA HIS A 52 -0.02 -7.64 8.33
C HIS A 52 -1.39 -8.27 8.57
N ILE A 53 -1.95 -8.12 9.78
CA ILE A 53 -3.13 -8.87 10.22
C ILE A 53 -4.35 -8.61 9.32
N ALA A 54 -4.68 -7.35 9.04
CA ALA A 54 -5.90 -7.02 8.31
C ALA A 54 -5.95 -7.67 6.91
N HIS A 55 -4.91 -7.49 6.09
CA HIS A 55 -4.88 -8.07 4.76
C HIS A 55 -4.65 -9.59 4.78
N GLN A 56 -3.94 -10.14 5.77
CA GLN A 56 -3.86 -11.59 5.94
C GLN A 56 -5.24 -12.20 6.21
N LEU A 57 -6.00 -11.62 7.13
CA LEU A 57 -7.33 -12.09 7.50
C LEU A 57 -8.30 -12.03 6.32
N LEU A 58 -8.32 -10.91 5.59
CA LEU A 58 -9.18 -10.75 4.41
C LEU A 58 -8.75 -11.69 3.27
N THR A 59 -7.44 -11.90 3.06
CA THR A 59 -6.95 -12.89 2.08
C THR A 59 -7.43 -14.30 2.44
N LEU A 60 -7.23 -14.72 3.70
CA LEU A 60 -7.63 -16.05 4.15
C LEU A 60 -9.15 -16.24 4.05
N TYR A 61 -9.91 -15.23 4.45
CA TYR A 61 -11.36 -15.26 4.33
C TYR A 61 -11.80 -15.30 2.86
N GLY A 62 -11.27 -14.44 1.98
CA GLY A 62 -11.57 -14.46 0.55
C GLY A 62 -11.16 -15.74 -0.18
N THR A 63 -10.25 -16.53 0.41
CA THR A 63 -9.78 -17.82 -0.12
C THR A 63 -10.43 -19.05 0.53
N GLY A 64 -11.48 -18.87 1.34
CA GLY A 64 -12.27 -19.97 1.89
C GLY A 64 -11.79 -20.50 3.25
N SER A 65 -10.99 -19.75 4.01
CA SER A 65 -10.57 -20.14 5.37
C SER A 65 -11.75 -20.20 6.34
N THR A 66 -11.69 -21.14 7.28
CA THR A 66 -12.69 -21.32 8.32
C THR A 66 -12.50 -20.32 9.47
N ALA A 67 -13.52 -20.13 10.32
CA ALA A 67 -13.41 -19.34 11.55
C ALA A 67 -12.24 -19.79 12.46
N GLN A 68 -11.96 -21.10 12.50
CA GLN A 68 -10.82 -21.64 13.25
C GLN A 68 -9.49 -21.23 12.60
N GLY A 69 -9.38 -21.33 11.27
CA GLY A 69 -8.18 -20.93 10.54
C GLY A 69 -7.87 -19.44 10.69
N LEU A 70 -8.89 -18.59 10.60
CA LEU A 70 -8.78 -17.15 10.83
C LEU A 70 -8.29 -16.84 12.26
N SER A 71 -8.86 -17.51 13.26
CA SER A 71 -8.44 -17.34 14.65
C SER A 71 -6.98 -17.75 14.85
N GLN A 72 -6.57 -18.88 14.26
CA GLN A 72 -5.19 -19.35 14.35
C GLN A 72 -4.21 -18.35 13.72
N ALA A 73 -4.54 -17.81 12.55
CA ALA A 73 -3.72 -16.81 11.87
C ALA A 73 -3.56 -15.53 12.71
N TYR A 74 -4.65 -15.05 13.32
CA TYR A 74 -4.63 -13.90 14.22
C TYR A 74 -3.74 -14.14 15.45
N GLU A 75 -3.92 -15.28 16.13
CA GLU A 75 -3.11 -15.62 17.33
C GLU A 75 -1.61 -15.69 17.02
N GLN A 76 -1.23 -16.15 15.83
CA GLN A 76 0.16 -16.21 15.40
C GLN A 76 0.79 -14.83 15.14
N ASN A 77 -0.01 -13.87 14.67
CA ASN A 77 0.50 -12.56 14.24
C ASN A 77 0.33 -11.46 15.28
N LYS A 78 -0.63 -11.57 16.21
CA LYS A 78 -0.92 -10.52 17.19
C LYS A 78 0.17 -10.30 18.24
N SER A 79 0.96 -11.33 18.57
CA SER A 79 1.80 -11.32 19.79
C SER A 79 2.98 -10.35 19.76
N TYR A 80 3.36 -9.86 18.58
CA TYR A 80 4.50 -8.97 18.38
C TYR A 80 4.12 -7.61 17.82
N GLN A 81 2.82 -7.31 17.68
CA GLN A 81 2.36 -6.01 17.21
C GLN A 81 2.63 -4.94 18.29
N LEU A 82 2.90 -3.70 17.87
CA LEU A 82 2.90 -2.59 18.82
C LEU A 82 1.46 -2.34 19.28
N PRO A 83 1.25 -1.93 20.53
CA PRO A 83 -0.10 -1.63 21.01
C PRO A 83 -0.66 -0.38 20.32
N ALA A 84 -1.98 -0.36 20.13
CA ALA A 84 -2.69 0.83 19.71
C ALA A 84 -2.40 2.00 20.65
N ARG A 85 -2.30 3.20 20.06
CA ARG A 85 -2.04 4.45 20.78
C ARG A 85 -3.33 5.24 20.93
N LYS A 86 -3.42 6.05 21.98
CA LYS A 86 -4.57 6.94 22.17
C LYS A 86 -4.39 8.21 21.34
N ALA A 87 -5.39 8.54 20.54
CA ALA A 87 -5.44 9.79 19.78
C ALA A 87 -5.59 11.02 20.70
N SER A 88 -4.96 12.12 20.31
CA SER A 88 -5.21 13.47 20.79
C SER A 88 -6.38 14.07 20.02
N THR A 89 -7.53 14.21 20.69
CA THR A 89 -8.73 14.81 20.09
C THR A 89 -8.46 16.20 19.52
N SER A 90 -7.69 17.04 20.21
CA SER A 90 -7.38 18.39 19.75
C SER A 90 -6.50 18.38 18.49
N THR A 91 -5.56 17.44 18.39
CA THR A 91 -4.73 17.27 17.18
C THR A 91 -5.59 16.83 16.01
N ALA A 92 -6.42 15.80 16.20
CA ALA A 92 -7.35 15.33 15.18
C ALA A 92 -8.34 16.42 14.74
N ASP A 93 -8.89 17.22 15.66
CA ASP A 93 -9.80 18.33 15.33
C ASP A 93 -9.10 19.40 14.48
N SER A 94 -7.83 19.70 14.78
CA SER A 94 -7.04 20.68 14.02
C SER A 94 -6.80 20.27 12.57
N LEU A 95 -6.74 18.96 12.28
CA LEU A 95 -6.51 18.43 10.94
C LEU A 95 -7.68 18.71 9.98
N SER A 96 -8.85 19.16 10.49
CA SER A 96 -9.92 19.71 9.64
C SER A 96 -9.45 20.87 8.76
N ASN A 97 -8.43 21.63 9.20
CA ASN A 97 -7.68 22.55 8.37
C ASN A 97 -6.34 21.92 7.94
N TRP A 98 -6.44 20.90 7.07
CA TRP A 98 -5.33 20.05 6.64
C TRP A 98 -4.12 20.86 6.17
N SER A 99 -4.33 21.83 5.28
CA SER A 99 -3.26 22.65 4.70
C SER A 99 -2.46 23.46 5.73
N ALA A 100 -3.09 23.83 6.85
CA ALA A 100 -2.41 24.60 7.89
C ALA A 100 -1.69 23.70 8.91
N ASN A 101 -2.24 22.51 9.18
CA ASN A 101 -1.89 21.75 10.38
C ASN A 101 -1.25 20.37 10.12
N ALA A 102 -1.45 19.77 8.95
CA ALA A 102 -0.95 18.42 8.67
C ALA A 102 0.58 18.38 8.52
N GLY A 103 1.17 19.36 7.83
CA GLY A 103 2.60 19.39 7.47
C GLY A 103 3.58 19.00 8.59
N PRO A 104 3.52 19.64 9.78
CA PRO A 104 4.39 19.31 10.91
C PRO A 104 4.18 17.91 11.51
N LEU A 105 3.05 17.25 11.24
CA LEU A 105 2.67 15.95 11.80
C LEU A 105 2.95 14.79 10.83
N LEU A 106 2.98 15.08 9.53
CA LEU A 106 3.21 14.09 8.47
C LEU A 106 4.59 13.43 8.60
N GLY A 107 4.66 12.13 8.31
CA GLY A 107 5.89 11.34 8.38
C GLY A 107 6.34 10.98 9.79
N ASN A 108 5.49 11.18 10.81
CA ASN A 108 5.78 10.87 12.20
C ASN A 108 4.76 9.88 12.76
N ASP A 109 5.22 8.66 13.07
CA ASP A 109 4.38 7.56 13.56
C ASP A 109 3.71 7.85 14.91
N ALA A 110 4.26 8.79 15.70
CA ALA A 110 3.63 9.25 16.94
C ALA A 110 2.21 9.78 16.71
N HIS A 111 1.91 10.30 15.52
CA HIS A 111 0.63 10.88 15.14
C HIS A 111 -0.31 9.92 14.40
N TYR A 112 0.03 8.62 14.27
CA TYR A 112 -0.84 7.64 13.59
C TYR A 112 -2.27 7.65 14.16
N ALA A 113 -2.41 7.58 15.48
CA ALA A 113 -3.73 7.58 16.12
C ALA A 113 -4.49 8.91 15.90
N ASP A 114 -3.77 10.04 15.81
CA ASP A 114 -4.37 11.36 15.53
C ASP A 114 -4.93 11.42 14.11
N PHE A 115 -4.14 10.94 13.13
CA PHE A 115 -4.58 10.84 11.74
C PHE A 115 -5.73 9.83 11.57
N LEU A 116 -5.68 8.68 12.25
CA LEU A 116 -6.76 7.69 12.23
C LEU A 116 -8.06 8.32 12.71
N LEU A 117 -8.05 8.99 13.86
CA LEU A 117 -9.25 9.66 14.37
C LEU A 117 -9.75 10.76 13.42
N TYR A 118 -8.85 11.53 12.81
CA TYR A 118 -9.21 12.51 11.79
C TYR A 118 -9.91 11.88 10.59
N PHE A 119 -9.31 10.85 9.97
CA PHE A 119 -9.88 10.20 8.80
C PHE A 119 -11.18 9.47 9.14
N GLN A 120 -11.29 8.86 10.32
CA GLN A 120 -12.55 8.26 10.76
C GLN A 120 -13.70 9.28 10.79
N ARG A 121 -13.46 10.48 11.33
CA ARG A 121 -14.45 11.56 11.36
C ARG A 121 -14.74 12.13 9.97
N ALA A 122 -13.71 12.37 9.18
CA ALA A 122 -13.86 12.88 7.82
C ALA A 122 -14.70 11.92 6.96
N ILE A 123 -14.50 10.61 7.11
CA ILE A 123 -15.26 9.58 6.41
C ILE A 123 -16.69 9.47 6.94
N ASP A 124 -16.89 9.59 8.26
CA ASP A 124 -18.22 9.56 8.87
C ASP A 124 -19.09 10.72 8.35
N GLU A 125 -18.48 11.89 8.13
CA GLU A 125 -19.15 13.09 7.62
C GLU A 125 -19.37 13.07 6.09
N ASN A 126 -18.39 12.61 5.31
CA ASN A 126 -18.35 12.82 3.86
C ASN A 126 -18.40 11.54 3.01
N GLY A 127 -18.29 10.36 3.64
CA GLY A 127 -18.11 9.09 2.97
C GLY A 127 -16.66 8.86 2.51
N TRP A 128 -16.26 7.58 2.42
CA TRP A 128 -14.86 7.23 2.19
C TRP A 128 -14.37 7.60 0.79
N GLN A 129 -15.25 7.52 -0.20
CA GLN A 129 -14.94 7.88 -1.59
C GLN A 129 -14.52 9.35 -1.71
N ALA A 130 -15.26 10.25 -1.05
CA ALA A 130 -14.98 11.68 -1.09
C ALA A 130 -13.67 12.02 -0.37
N VAL A 131 -13.40 11.35 0.76
CA VAL A 131 -12.15 11.55 1.52
C VAL A 131 -10.93 11.04 0.74
N VAL A 132 -11.04 9.86 0.12
CA VAL A 132 -10.00 9.31 -0.76
C VAL A 132 -9.74 10.27 -1.93
N ALA A 133 -10.78 10.72 -2.61
CA ALA A 133 -10.64 11.64 -3.74
C ALA A 133 -9.98 12.96 -3.33
N SER A 134 -10.38 13.56 -2.19
CA SER A 134 -9.86 14.85 -1.74
C SER A 134 -8.43 14.81 -1.22
N HIS A 135 -7.96 13.66 -0.70
CA HIS A 135 -6.61 13.53 -0.16
C HIS A 135 -5.62 12.90 -1.15
N LEU A 136 -6.06 12.10 -2.12
CA LEU A 136 -5.16 11.34 -2.99
C LEU A 136 -5.27 11.69 -4.48
N LEU A 137 -6.46 12.10 -4.96
CA LEU A 137 -6.75 12.17 -6.39
C LEU A 137 -6.91 13.61 -6.92
N GLY A 138 -6.71 14.61 -6.07
CA GLY A 138 -6.76 16.02 -6.48
C GLY A 138 -5.49 16.48 -7.21
N ASP A 139 -5.63 17.51 -8.03
CA ASP A 139 -4.50 18.18 -8.70
C ASP A 139 -3.90 19.24 -7.76
N SER A 140 -3.24 18.79 -6.70
CA SER A 140 -2.56 19.67 -5.75
C SER A 140 -1.28 19.04 -5.20
N PRO A 141 -0.27 19.85 -4.78
CA PRO A 141 0.93 19.32 -4.14
C PRO A 141 0.66 18.47 -2.89
N ALA A 142 -0.41 18.78 -2.15
CA ALA A 142 -0.80 18.00 -0.97
C ALA A 142 -1.34 16.61 -1.33
N CYS A 143 -2.07 16.50 -2.44
CA CYS A 143 -2.54 15.22 -2.94
C CYS A 143 -1.38 14.37 -3.50
N LEU A 144 -0.45 14.99 -4.22
CA LEU A 144 0.76 14.30 -4.69
C LEU A 144 1.63 13.82 -3.51
N ASP A 145 1.77 14.62 -2.45
CA ASP A 145 2.47 14.22 -1.23
C ASP A 145 1.82 12.98 -0.58
N MET A 146 0.51 13.02 -0.36
CA MET A 146 -0.23 11.87 0.20
C MET A 146 -0.23 10.65 -0.72
N LEU A 147 -0.30 10.83 -2.04
CA LEU A 147 -0.19 9.74 -3.01
C LEU A 147 1.19 9.09 -3.00
N GLY A 148 2.26 9.89 -2.92
CA GLY A 148 3.61 9.36 -2.77
C GLY A 148 3.77 8.60 -1.45
N ARG A 149 3.20 9.10 -0.35
CA ARG A 149 3.18 8.40 0.94
C ARG A 149 2.34 7.13 0.92
N LEU A 150 1.26 7.08 0.14
CA LEU A 150 0.46 5.87 -0.07
C LEU A 150 1.30 4.75 -0.72
N CYS A 151 2.21 5.14 -1.62
CA CYS A 151 3.16 4.26 -2.31
C CYS A 151 4.44 3.99 -1.50
N ALA A 152 4.60 4.58 -0.31
CA ALA A 152 5.76 4.37 0.53
C ALA A 152 5.68 3.05 1.32
N GLY A 153 6.73 2.73 2.07
CA GLY A 153 6.76 1.56 2.95
C GLY A 153 6.50 0.24 2.23
N PHE A 154 6.99 0.06 0.99
CA PHE A 154 6.67 -1.11 0.15
C PHE A 154 5.17 -1.28 -0.12
N TYR A 155 4.46 -0.18 -0.36
CA TYR A 155 3.04 -0.14 -0.70
C TYR A 155 2.08 -0.60 0.40
N HIS A 156 2.50 -0.76 1.66
CA HIS A 156 1.58 -1.21 2.72
C HIS A 156 0.33 -0.32 2.88
N PRO A 157 0.42 1.03 2.83
CA PRO A 157 -0.78 1.87 2.84
C PRO A 157 -1.68 1.63 1.63
N ALA A 158 -1.10 1.51 0.43
CA ALA A 158 -1.86 1.19 -0.78
C ALA A 158 -2.55 -0.18 -0.68
N ILE A 159 -1.83 -1.22 -0.26
CA ILE A 159 -2.35 -2.57 -0.03
C ILE A 159 -3.55 -2.49 0.91
N GLN A 160 -3.38 -1.83 2.06
CA GLN A 160 -4.45 -1.69 3.05
C GLN A 160 -5.66 -0.92 2.51
N LEU A 161 -5.43 0.16 1.74
CA LEU A 161 -6.49 0.92 1.09
C LEU A 161 -7.28 0.04 0.12
N MET A 162 -6.60 -0.77 -0.69
CA MET A 162 -7.24 -1.63 -1.68
C MET A 162 -8.11 -2.71 -1.02
N TYR A 163 -7.65 -3.33 0.07
CA TYR A 163 -8.52 -4.21 0.87
C TYR A 163 -9.73 -3.48 1.45
N GLY A 164 -9.54 -2.24 1.92
CA GLY A 164 -10.64 -1.40 2.42
C GLY A 164 -11.69 -1.09 1.34
N ILE A 165 -11.25 -0.87 0.11
CA ILE A 165 -12.13 -0.64 -1.05
C ILE A 165 -12.82 -1.94 -1.49
N GLU A 166 -12.06 -3.03 -1.64
CA GLU A 166 -12.58 -4.30 -2.15
C GLU A 166 -13.69 -4.90 -1.27
N TRP A 167 -13.55 -4.78 0.06
CA TRP A 167 -14.56 -5.22 1.04
C TRP A 167 -15.48 -4.08 1.51
N GLU A 168 -15.39 -2.88 0.92
CA GLU A 168 -16.15 -1.69 1.33
C GLU A 168 -16.13 -1.44 2.85
N GLN A 169 -14.95 -1.52 3.48
CA GLN A 169 -14.75 -1.32 4.92
C GLN A 169 -14.16 0.07 5.20
N PRO A 170 -14.97 1.06 5.63
CA PRO A 170 -14.48 2.43 5.82
C PRO A 170 -13.46 2.56 6.94
N ALA A 171 -13.50 1.67 7.95
CA ALA A 171 -12.50 1.61 9.00
C ALA A 171 -11.10 1.32 8.43
N LEU A 172 -11.00 0.34 7.52
CA LEU A 172 -9.73 -0.03 6.90
C LEU A 172 -9.22 1.06 5.94
N VAL A 173 -10.13 1.76 5.26
CA VAL A 173 -9.79 2.96 4.47
C VAL A 173 -9.20 4.05 5.38
N ALA A 174 -9.76 4.29 6.56
CA ALA A 174 -9.22 5.26 7.51
C ALA A 174 -7.82 4.87 8.00
N GLU A 175 -7.61 3.59 8.35
CA GLU A 175 -6.30 3.07 8.74
C GLU A 175 -5.26 3.23 7.63
N ALA A 176 -5.62 2.92 6.38
CA ALA A 176 -4.72 3.06 5.24
C ALA A 176 -4.29 4.52 5.00
N LEU A 177 -5.23 5.48 5.08
CA LEU A 177 -4.93 6.90 4.93
C LEU A 177 -4.07 7.42 6.08
N ALA A 178 -4.34 6.98 7.32
CA ALA A 178 -3.52 7.29 8.48
C ALA A 178 -2.11 6.71 8.37
N GLN A 179 -1.99 5.49 7.87
CA GLN A 179 -0.71 4.83 7.61
C GLN A 179 0.11 5.58 6.55
N ALA A 180 -0.54 6.03 5.48
CA ALA A 180 0.10 6.89 4.48
C ALA A 180 0.61 8.18 5.14
N ALA A 181 -0.22 8.88 5.91
CA ALA A 181 0.14 10.14 6.55
C ALA A 181 1.41 10.06 7.44
N VAL A 182 1.68 8.90 8.06
CA VAL A 182 2.87 8.69 8.91
C VAL A 182 4.10 8.13 8.18
N HIS A 183 4.00 7.80 6.90
CA HIS A 183 5.18 7.45 6.09
C HIS A 183 5.93 8.69 5.61
N ASP A 184 7.23 8.55 5.34
CA ASP A 184 8.06 9.64 4.79
C ASP A 184 7.72 9.99 3.33
N ALA A 185 8.15 11.17 2.90
CA ALA A 185 7.81 11.74 1.59
C ALA A 185 8.78 11.36 0.45
N ARG A 186 9.77 10.48 0.67
CA ARG A 186 10.83 10.25 -0.35
C ARG A 186 10.29 9.73 -1.69
N VAL A 187 9.17 9.01 -1.66
CA VAL A 187 8.47 8.55 -2.88
C VAL A 187 7.75 9.72 -3.56
N ALA A 188 7.12 10.63 -2.80
CA ALA A 188 6.51 11.84 -3.35
C ALA A 188 7.56 12.76 -4.00
N ASP A 189 8.73 12.91 -3.38
CA ASP A 189 9.85 13.66 -3.94
C ASP A 189 10.30 13.05 -5.28
N LEU A 190 10.42 11.71 -5.34
CA LEU A 190 10.76 11.01 -6.58
C LEU A 190 9.70 11.19 -7.66
N MET A 191 8.41 11.09 -7.32
CA MET A 191 7.31 11.31 -8.26
C MET A 191 7.35 12.73 -8.82
N SER A 192 7.58 13.73 -7.97
CA SER A 192 7.70 15.12 -8.39
C SER A 192 8.87 15.33 -9.37
N GLU A 193 10.02 14.71 -9.12
CA GLU A 193 11.17 14.74 -10.05
C GLU A 193 10.86 14.07 -11.39
N VAL A 194 10.15 12.94 -11.35
CA VAL A 194 9.72 12.21 -12.55
C VAL A 194 8.73 13.05 -13.38
N ASP A 195 7.78 13.71 -12.74
CA ASP A 195 6.80 14.58 -13.41
C ASP A 195 7.49 15.77 -14.09
N GLU A 196 8.43 16.43 -13.41
CA GLU A 196 9.22 17.51 -14.01
C GLU A 196 10.07 17.01 -15.19
N ALA A 197 10.71 15.84 -15.06
CA ALA A 197 11.49 15.25 -16.13
C ALA A 197 10.61 14.83 -17.34
N ALA A 198 9.39 14.38 -17.10
CA ALA A 198 8.44 14.00 -18.15
C ALA A 198 8.00 15.22 -18.99
N LYS A 199 7.83 16.40 -18.37
CA LYS A 199 7.48 17.64 -19.11
C LYS A 199 8.52 18.05 -20.16
N LEU A 200 9.78 17.68 -19.93
CA LEU A 200 10.93 18.08 -20.75
C LEU A 200 11.30 17.06 -21.84
N ARG A 201 10.60 15.92 -21.91
CA ARG A 201 10.95 14.82 -22.80
C ARG A 201 9.78 14.43 -23.69
N ASP A 202 10.11 14.08 -24.92
CA ASP A 202 9.22 13.32 -25.78
C ASP A 202 9.00 11.92 -25.19
N GLU A 203 7.84 11.33 -25.48
CA GLU A 203 7.49 9.98 -25.03
C GLU A 203 8.54 8.98 -25.53
N VAL A 204 9.22 8.30 -24.59
CA VAL A 204 10.06 7.17 -24.94
C VAL A 204 9.12 5.98 -25.08
N ALA A 205 9.06 5.38 -26.28
CA ALA A 205 8.30 4.17 -26.48
C ALA A 205 8.92 3.02 -25.67
N VAL A 206 8.49 2.84 -24.43
CA VAL A 206 8.68 1.58 -23.71
C VAL A 206 7.76 0.56 -24.40
N GLN A 207 8.36 -0.42 -25.09
CA GLN A 207 7.59 -1.43 -25.84
C GLN A 207 6.61 -2.17 -24.92
N SER A 208 7.12 -2.62 -23.76
CA SER A 208 6.34 -3.25 -22.71
C SER A 208 7.14 -3.26 -21.40
N LEU A 209 6.47 -3.39 -20.26
CA LEU A 209 7.13 -3.54 -18.96
C LEU A 209 7.99 -4.81 -18.88
N PRO A 210 7.56 -5.99 -19.38
CA PRO A 210 8.42 -7.17 -19.44
C PRO A 210 9.69 -6.95 -20.28
N ALA A 211 9.57 -6.34 -21.47
CA ALA A 211 10.73 -6.08 -22.33
C ALA A 211 11.71 -5.10 -21.66
N LEU A 212 11.20 -4.10 -20.94
CA LEU A 212 12.01 -3.18 -20.14
C LEU A 212 12.80 -3.96 -19.08
N LEU A 213 12.15 -4.86 -18.34
CA LEU A 213 12.81 -5.61 -17.27
C LEU A 213 13.84 -6.62 -17.78
N GLU A 214 13.56 -7.28 -18.91
CA GLU A 214 14.51 -8.21 -19.54
C GLU A 214 15.72 -7.46 -20.12
N GLY A 215 15.49 -6.28 -20.71
CA GLY A 215 16.54 -5.45 -21.32
C GLY A 215 17.36 -4.61 -20.33
N ILE A 216 16.87 -4.39 -19.10
CA ILE A 216 17.44 -3.37 -18.19
C ILE A 216 18.93 -3.62 -17.88
N ARG A 217 19.34 -4.89 -17.80
CA ARG A 217 20.75 -5.25 -17.49
C ARG A 217 21.71 -4.83 -18.60
N GLU A 218 21.30 -4.97 -19.86
CA GLU A 218 22.14 -4.65 -21.01
C GLU A 218 22.03 -3.16 -21.38
N GLN A 219 20.82 -2.62 -21.34
CA GLN A 219 20.53 -1.25 -21.78
C GLN A 219 20.84 -0.19 -20.73
N GLN A 220 20.76 -0.54 -19.44
CA GLN A 220 20.95 0.38 -18.33
C GLN A 220 21.92 -0.22 -17.28
N PRO A 221 23.18 -0.50 -17.65
CA PRO A 221 24.12 -1.23 -16.78
C PRO A 221 24.38 -0.53 -15.44
N LYS A 222 24.31 0.82 -15.42
CA LYS A 222 24.43 1.58 -14.17
C LYS A 222 23.25 1.34 -13.23
N LEU A 223 22.00 1.39 -13.72
CA LEU A 223 20.82 1.06 -12.92
C LEU A 223 20.90 -0.38 -12.40
N ALA A 224 21.18 -1.32 -13.31
CA ALA A 224 21.25 -2.75 -12.98
C ALA A 224 22.33 -3.09 -11.94
N GLY A 225 23.46 -2.37 -11.95
CA GLY A 225 24.55 -2.53 -10.98
C GLY A 225 24.45 -1.65 -9.73
N SER A 226 23.39 -0.85 -9.58
CA SER A 226 23.31 0.13 -8.49
C SER A 226 22.95 -0.49 -7.15
N ALA A 227 21.96 -1.39 -7.10
CA ALA A 227 21.59 -2.07 -5.87
C ALA A 227 22.61 -3.16 -5.50
N ARG A 228 22.97 -3.24 -4.22
CA ARG A 228 23.94 -4.18 -3.66
C ARG A 228 23.33 -4.97 -2.50
N TRP A 229 23.97 -6.08 -2.14
CA TRP A 229 23.45 -6.97 -1.11
C TRP A 229 23.44 -6.31 0.28
N GLU A 230 24.45 -5.50 0.54
CA GLU A 230 24.69 -4.76 1.78
C GLU A 230 23.84 -3.51 1.96
N ASP A 231 23.08 -3.07 0.95
CA ASP A 231 22.17 -1.94 1.09
C ASP A 231 21.01 -2.31 2.00
N PRO A 232 20.77 -1.56 3.12
CA PRO A 232 19.62 -1.79 3.98
C PRO A 232 18.30 -1.66 3.20
N ASN A 233 18.19 -0.65 2.34
CA ASN A 233 17.12 -0.49 1.38
C ASN A 233 17.67 -0.35 -0.05
N ARG A 234 17.48 -1.38 -0.88
CA ARG A 234 18.02 -1.43 -2.25
C ARG A 234 17.44 -0.36 -3.19
N ILE A 235 16.30 0.23 -2.86
CA ILE A 235 15.73 1.33 -3.62
C ILE A 235 16.43 2.63 -3.22
N PHE A 236 16.36 3.01 -1.93
CA PHE A 236 16.87 4.31 -1.47
C PHE A 236 18.39 4.35 -1.31
N ASP A 237 18.98 3.35 -0.67
CA ASP A 237 20.44 3.27 -0.44
C ASP A 237 21.19 2.68 -1.64
N GLY A 238 20.46 2.01 -2.53
CA GLY A 238 20.96 1.43 -3.77
C GLY A 238 20.72 2.32 -4.98
N VAL A 239 19.62 2.05 -5.70
CA VAL A 239 19.28 2.69 -6.98
C VAL A 239 19.26 4.22 -6.88
N LEU A 240 18.53 4.79 -5.91
CA LEU A 240 18.37 6.24 -5.78
C LEU A 240 19.59 6.93 -5.15
N ALA A 241 20.48 6.21 -4.46
CA ALA A 241 21.74 6.80 -4.01
C ALA A 241 22.78 6.88 -5.13
N ARG A 242 22.78 5.92 -6.07
CA ARG A 242 23.87 5.75 -7.05
C ARG A 242 23.49 6.01 -8.50
N ALA A 243 22.21 5.98 -8.83
CA ALA A 243 21.71 6.15 -10.18
C ALA A 243 20.34 6.87 -10.22
N ARG A 244 20.10 7.83 -9.31
CA ARG A 244 18.86 8.62 -9.31
C ARG A 244 18.58 9.32 -10.64
N PRO A 245 19.54 10.00 -11.31
CA PRO A 245 19.26 10.61 -12.61
C PRO A 245 18.81 9.59 -13.65
N GLU A 246 19.43 8.42 -13.70
CA GLU A 246 19.04 7.34 -14.61
C GLU A 246 17.68 6.74 -14.25
N ALA A 247 17.37 6.58 -12.95
CA ALA A 247 16.09 6.10 -12.48
C ALA A 247 14.95 7.07 -12.84
N VAL A 248 15.13 8.37 -12.55
CA VAL A 248 14.18 9.43 -12.92
C VAL A 248 13.98 9.45 -14.44
N ALA A 249 15.07 9.35 -15.22
CA ALA A 249 14.98 9.32 -16.67
C ALA A 249 14.23 8.06 -17.18
N LEU A 250 14.46 6.89 -16.58
CA LEU A 250 13.74 5.67 -16.96
C LEU A 250 12.23 5.80 -16.65
N LEU A 251 11.91 6.21 -15.43
CA LEU A 251 10.52 6.35 -14.95
C LEU A 251 9.75 7.42 -15.73
N ALA A 252 10.37 8.57 -16.04
CA ALA A 252 9.74 9.63 -16.85
C ALA A 252 9.43 9.22 -18.30
N GLY A 253 10.03 8.12 -18.77
CA GLY A 253 9.72 7.50 -20.05
C GLY A 253 8.48 6.59 -20.01
N ILE A 254 8.04 6.16 -18.83
CA ILE A 254 6.85 5.31 -18.67
C ILE A 254 5.62 6.21 -18.61
N ARG A 255 4.78 6.15 -19.64
CA ARG A 255 3.53 6.93 -19.73
C ARG A 255 2.34 6.02 -19.97
N VAL A 256 1.20 6.44 -19.44
CA VAL A 256 -0.09 5.78 -19.62
C VAL A 256 -1.08 6.85 -20.03
N ARG A 257 -1.65 6.73 -21.23
CA ARG A 257 -2.75 7.61 -21.66
C ARG A 257 -4.09 7.09 -21.13
N PRO A 258 -5.11 7.95 -20.93
CA PRO A 258 -6.39 7.51 -20.40
C PRO A 258 -7.03 6.34 -21.17
N GLU A 259 -6.87 6.31 -22.49
CA GLU A 259 -7.36 5.23 -23.35
C GLU A 259 -6.60 3.90 -23.22
N GLU A 260 -5.40 3.92 -22.62
CA GLU A 260 -4.56 2.73 -22.41
C GLU A 260 -4.64 2.19 -20.98
N LEU A 261 -5.37 2.87 -20.08
CA LEU A 261 -5.33 2.60 -18.64
C LEU A 261 -5.62 1.13 -18.31
N GLU A 262 -6.64 0.54 -18.94
CA GLU A 262 -7.02 -0.87 -18.72
C GLU A 262 -5.92 -1.82 -19.19
N GLU A 263 -5.40 -1.62 -20.41
CA GLU A 263 -4.33 -2.45 -20.98
C GLU A 263 -3.03 -2.35 -20.15
N LYS A 264 -2.64 -1.13 -19.76
CA LYS A 264 -1.44 -0.90 -18.95
C LYS A 264 -1.57 -1.40 -17.52
N THR A 265 -2.78 -1.38 -16.96
CA THR A 265 -3.06 -2.02 -15.68
C THR A 265 -2.89 -3.54 -15.80
N ALA A 266 -3.48 -4.17 -16.82
CA ALA A 266 -3.33 -5.60 -17.06
C ALA A 266 -1.85 -6.00 -17.29
N GLU A 267 -1.12 -5.20 -18.07
CA GLU A 267 0.32 -5.38 -18.29
C GLU A 267 1.10 -5.30 -16.98
N MET A 268 0.83 -4.30 -16.14
CA MET A 268 1.49 -4.13 -14.84
C MET A 268 1.25 -5.33 -13.93
N ILE A 269 -0.01 -5.79 -13.79
CA ILE A 269 -0.37 -6.94 -12.95
C ILE A 269 0.33 -8.21 -13.44
N HIS A 270 0.29 -8.46 -14.76
CA HIS A 270 0.95 -9.62 -15.34
C HIS A 270 2.47 -9.57 -15.16
N THR A 271 3.07 -8.39 -15.30
CA THR A 271 4.51 -8.19 -15.09
C THR A 271 4.90 -8.44 -13.64
N ALA A 272 4.11 -7.96 -12.68
CA ALA A 272 4.34 -8.24 -11.25
C ALA A 272 4.32 -9.76 -10.97
N ALA A 273 3.34 -10.47 -11.53
CA ALA A 273 3.25 -11.94 -11.42
C ALA A 273 4.46 -12.64 -12.04
N TYR A 274 4.85 -12.22 -13.25
CA TYR A 274 6.01 -12.76 -13.96
C TYR A 274 7.30 -12.59 -13.14
N VAL A 275 7.58 -11.38 -12.63
CA VAL A 275 8.79 -11.10 -11.86
C VAL A 275 8.84 -11.90 -10.57
N ALA A 276 7.75 -11.92 -9.81
CA ALA A 276 7.69 -12.66 -8.55
C ALA A 276 7.87 -14.16 -8.76
N ALA A 277 7.24 -14.74 -9.80
CA ALA A 277 7.38 -16.15 -10.12
C ALA A 277 8.77 -16.49 -10.66
N ALA A 278 9.30 -15.73 -11.63
CA ALA A 278 10.58 -15.99 -12.26
C ALA A 278 11.75 -15.86 -11.26
N ALA A 279 11.70 -14.87 -10.36
CA ALA A 279 12.71 -14.68 -9.32
C ALA A 279 12.68 -15.77 -8.24
N SER A 280 11.54 -16.46 -8.06
CA SER A 280 11.41 -17.53 -7.07
C SER A 280 12.11 -18.82 -7.47
N TRP A 281 12.46 -18.99 -8.75
CA TRP A 281 12.94 -20.25 -9.30
C TRP A 281 14.45 -20.22 -9.59
N ASN A 282 15.23 -20.91 -8.78
CA ASN A 282 16.68 -21.07 -8.97
C ASN A 282 17.15 -22.49 -8.58
N PRO A 283 17.06 -23.48 -9.47
CA PRO A 283 17.51 -24.84 -9.18
C PRO A 283 18.99 -24.89 -8.75
N PRO A 284 19.37 -25.76 -7.80
CA PRO A 284 18.56 -26.83 -7.19
C PRO A 284 17.77 -26.39 -5.94
N TYR A 285 17.67 -25.10 -5.65
CA TYR A 285 17.05 -24.61 -4.42
C TYR A 285 15.52 -24.73 -4.45
N THR A 286 14.91 -24.91 -3.28
CA THR A 286 13.46 -24.89 -3.13
C THR A 286 12.93 -23.50 -3.48
N PRO A 287 11.90 -23.39 -4.35
CA PRO A 287 11.33 -22.11 -4.70
C PRO A 287 10.81 -21.35 -3.48
N LYS A 288 11.13 -20.06 -3.41
CA LYS A 288 10.64 -19.13 -2.39
C LYS A 288 10.36 -17.78 -3.03
N TYR A 289 9.25 -17.16 -2.66
CA TYR A 289 8.97 -15.79 -3.07
C TYR A 289 9.85 -14.82 -2.27
N ASP A 290 10.45 -13.87 -2.96
CA ASP A 290 11.16 -12.76 -2.33
C ASP A 290 10.13 -11.81 -1.71
N PHE A 291 10.35 -11.42 -0.46
CA PHE A 291 9.44 -10.56 0.29
C PHE A 291 9.16 -9.27 -0.48
N PHE A 292 10.18 -8.58 -1.00
CA PHE A 292 10.01 -7.28 -1.65
C PHE A 292 9.30 -7.41 -3.00
N LEU A 293 9.69 -8.39 -3.82
CA LEU A 293 9.06 -8.59 -5.13
C LEU A 293 7.59 -9.03 -5.01
N LEU A 294 7.23 -9.75 -3.95
CA LEU A 294 5.85 -10.14 -3.69
C LEU A 294 4.93 -8.92 -3.46
N HIS A 295 5.45 -7.77 -2.99
CA HIS A 295 4.63 -6.58 -2.77
C HIS A 295 4.04 -6.02 -4.05
N HIS A 296 4.71 -6.22 -5.20
CA HIS A 296 4.15 -5.82 -6.50
C HIS A 296 2.86 -6.60 -6.82
N LEU A 297 2.78 -7.86 -6.38
CA LEU A 297 1.58 -8.68 -6.52
C LEU A 297 0.51 -8.32 -5.49
N THR A 298 0.88 -8.17 -4.22
CA THR A 298 -0.11 -7.84 -3.17
C THR A 298 -0.67 -6.42 -3.32
N ALA A 299 0.07 -5.53 -3.97
CA ALA A 299 -0.40 -4.19 -4.36
C ALA A 299 -1.21 -4.18 -5.68
N SER A 300 -1.54 -5.35 -6.22
CA SER A 300 -2.28 -5.53 -7.48
C SER A 300 -3.53 -6.39 -7.21
N PRO A 301 -4.61 -5.85 -6.64
CA PRO A 301 -5.83 -6.61 -6.42
C PRO A 301 -6.33 -7.14 -7.77
N SER A 302 -6.56 -8.45 -7.82
CA SER A 302 -6.90 -9.16 -9.03
C SER A 302 -8.38 -8.93 -9.35
N SER A 303 -8.69 -7.90 -10.15
CA SER A 303 -9.97 -7.78 -10.86
C SER A 303 -9.72 -7.80 -12.36
#